data_AF-A0A3D4NYB2-F1
#
_entry.id   AF-A0A3D4NYB2-F1
#
_cell.length_a   1.000
_cell.length_b   1.000
_cell.length_c   1.000
_cell.angle_alpha   90.00
_cell.angle_beta   90.00
_cell.angle_gamma   90.00
#
_symmetry.space_group_name_H-M   'P 1'
#
loop_
_entity.id
_entity.type
_entity.pdbx_description
1 polymer ?
#
loop_
_entity_poly.entity_id
_entity_poly.type
_entity_poly.pdbx_seq_one_letter_code
_entity_poly.pdbx_strand_id
1 'polypeptide(L)' 'MKTKILIVAILLALIIILLVQNTQEVVFRVYFWKISMSQVILVPLAVLVGFLFGYFVAKLGKERKS' A
#
# COMPACT_ATOMS: atom_id res chain seq x y z
N MET A 1 12.41 -9.30 -19.01
CA MET A 1 12.85 -9.40 -17.60
C MET A 1 13.36 -8.06 -17.07
N LYS A 2 14.22 -7.35 -17.81
CA LYS A 2 14.72 -6.00 -17.44
C LYS A 2 13.60 -5.00 -17.11
N THR A 3 12.55 -4.93 -17.93
CA THR A 3 11.41 -4.01 -17.70
C THR A 3 10.62 -4.32 -16.43
N LYS A 4 10.38 -5.60 -16.12
CA LYS A 4 9.64 -6.00 -14.90
C LYS A 4 10.44 -5.65 -13.65
N ILE A 5 11.75 -5.90 -13.66
CA ILE A 5 12.66 -5.56 -12.56
C ILE A 5 12.72 -4.03 -12.39
N LEU A 6 12.80 -3.28 -13.48
CA LEU A 6 12.79 -1.82 -13.45
C LEU A 6 11.51 -1.25 -12.83
N ILE A 7 10.34 -1.78 -13.22
CA ILE A 7 9.04 -1.37 -12.66
C ILE A 7 9.00 -1.64 -11.15
N VAL A 8 9.43 -2.82 -10.70
CA VAL A 8 9.47 -3.17 -9.27
C VAL A 8 10.44 -2.26 -8.51
N ALA A 9 11.61 -1.97 -9.07
CA ALA A 9 12.57 -1.05 -8.47
C ALA A 9 12.02 0.38 -8.33
N ILE A 10 11.31 0.89 -9.35
CA ILE A 10 10.65 2.19 -9.31
C ILE A 10 9.57 2.20 -8.22
N LEU A 11 8.73 1.16 -8.14
CA LEU A 11 7.70 1.07 -7.11
C LEU A 11 8.30 1.05 -5.70
N LEU A 12 9.38 0.30 -5.49
CA LEU A 12 10.08 0.27 -4.20
C LEU A 12 10.67 1.64 -3.84
N ALA A 13 11.31 2.32 -4.81
CA ALA A 13 11.86 3.66 -4.60
C ALA A 13 10.76 4.66 -4.22
N LEU A 14 9.61 4.63 -4.92
CA LEU A 14 8.45 5.47 -4.60
C LEU A 14 7.91 5.19 -3.19
N ILE A 15 7.82 3.93 -2.77
CA ILE A 15 7.41 3.57 -1.40
C ILE A 15 8.37 4.18 -0.39
N ILE A 16 9.68 4.03 -0.59
CA ILE A 16 10.70 4.58 0.33
C ILE A 16 10.57 6.11 0.42
N ILE A 17 10.43 6.79 -0.72
CA ILE A 17 10.25 8.25 -0.77
C ILE A 17 9.00 8.66 0.02
N LEU A 18 7.88 7.96 -0.19
CA LEU A 18 6.65 8.22 0.55
C LEU A 18 6.85 8.00 2.05
N LEU A 19 7.54 6.95 2.48
CA LEU A 19 7.78 6.71 3.91
C LEU A 19 8.63 7.81 4.56
N VAL A 20 9.72 8.22 3.90
CA VAL A 20 10.63 9.24 4.44
C VAL A 20 9.95 10.62 4.47
N GLN A 21 9.18 10.96 3.45
CA GLN A 21 8.46 12.24 3.40
C GLN A 21 7.26 12.29 4.35
N ASN A 22 6.59 11.16 4.58
CA ASN A 22 5.37 11.09 5.40
C ASN A 22 5.67 10.58 6.82
N THR A 23 6.68 11.17 7.46
CA THR A 23 7.00 10.96 8.88
C THR A 23 6.08 11.74 9.83
N GLN A 24 5.14 12.48 9.27
CA GLN A 24 4.15 13.25 10.02
C GLN A 24 3.18 12.33 10.78
N GLU A 25 2.70 12.81 11.92
CA GLU A 25 1.62 12.16 12.65
C GLU A 25 0.28 12.44 11.99
N VAL A 26 -0.48 11.39 11.74
CA VAL A 26 -1.87 11.48 11.27
C VAL A 26 -2.80 11.23 12.44
N VAL A 27 -3.77 12.12 12.59
CA VAL A 27 -4.81 12.00 13.61
C VAL A 27 -6.09 11.50 12.96
N PHE A 28 -6.43 10.24 13.22
CA PHE A 28 -7.73 9.70 12.88
C PHE A 28 -8.77 10.16 13.87
N ARG A 29 -9.89 10.64 13.34
CA ARG A 29 -11.07 11.03 14.13
C ARG A 29 -12.18 10.04 13.84
N VAL A 30 -12.44 9.15 14.79
CA VAL A 30 -13.46 8.10 14.66
C VAL A 30 -14.53 8.37 15.71
N TYR A 31 -15.68 8.88 15.28
CA TYR A 31 -16.71 9.42 16.17
C TYR A 31 -16.11 10.42 17.19
N PHE A 32 -16.07 10.08 18.48
CA PHE A 32 -15.49 10.90 19.55
C PHE A 32 -14.02 10.58 19.85
N TRP A 33 -13.40 9.63 19.14
CA TRP A 33 -12.08 9.12 19.42
C TRP A 33 -11.04 9.80 18.53
N LYS A 34 -9.90 10.18 19.13
CA LYS A 34 -8.72 10.67 18.41
C LYS A 34 -7.62 9.64 18.55
N ILE A 35 -7.19 9.08 17.43
CA ILE A 35 -6.11 8.12 17.37
C ILE A 35 -4.99 8.78 16.57
N SER A 36 -3.91 9.16 17.26
CA SER A 36 -2.71 9.69 16.62
C SER A 36 -1.77 8.52 16.32
N MET A 37 -1.35 8.39 15.06
CA MET A 37 -0.35 7.41 14.67
C MET A 37 0.57 7.96 13.59
N SER A 38 1.77 7.42 13.51
CA SER A 38 2.72 7.81 12.46
C SER A 38 2.20 7.37 11.08
N GLN A 39 2.19 8.30 10.12
CA GLN A 39 1.76 8.02 8.74
C GLN A 39 2.68 7.00 8.04
N VAL A 40 3.91 6.85 8.52
CA VAL A 40 4.88 5.83 8.08
C VAL A 40 4.32 4.41 8.21
N ILE A 41 3.44 4.16 9.18
CA ILE A 41 2.82 2.83 9.38
C ILE A 41 1.64 2.62 8.43
N LEU A 42 0.93 3.68 8.06
CA LEU A 42 -0.26 3.61 7.20
C LEU A 42 0.08 3.30 5.74
N VAL A 43 1.16 3.87 5.23
CA VAL A 43 1.54 3.73 3.81
C VAL A 43 1.83 2.26 3.44
N PRO A 44 2.65 1.49 4.19
CA PRO A 44 2.87 0.07 3.91
C PRO A 44 1.60 -0.77 4.06
N LEU A 45 0.76 -0.45 5.04
CA LEU A 45 -0.54 -1.11 5.24
C LEU A 45 -1.45 -0.91 4.02
N ALA A 46 -1.55 0.31 3.50
CA ALA A 46 -2.35 0.61 2.32
C ALA A 46 -1.84 -0.15 1.08
N VAL A 47 -0.52 -0.20 0.89
CA VAL A 47 0.11 -0.97 -0.20
C VAL A 47 -0.20 -2.46 -0.08
N LEU A 48 -0.07 -3.03 1.13
CA LEU A 48 -0.40 -4.43 1.41
C LEU A 48 -1.88 -4.73 1.11
N VAL A 49 -2.78 -3.88 1.59
CA VAL A 49 -4.23 -4.03 1.34
C VAL A 49 -4.51 -3.99 -0.16
N GLY A 50 -3.98 -3.00 -0.89
CA GLY A 50 -4.14 -2.90 -2.34
C GLY A 50 -3.59 -4.12 -3.09
N PHE A 51 -2.43 -4.64 -2.68
CA PHE A 51 -1.84 -5.84 -3.25
C PHE A 51 -2.71 -7.08 -3.01
N LEU A 52 -3.19 -7.29 -1.77
CA LEU A 52 -4.07 -8.39 -1.42
C LEU A 52 -5.39 -8.32 -2.21
N PHE A 53 -6.01 -7.14 -2.29
CA PHE A 53 -7.21 -6.94 -3.12
C PHE A 53 -6.95 -7.29 -4.58
N GLY A 54 -5.87 -6.77 -5.18
CA GLY A 54 -5.50 -7.08 -6.55
C GLY A 54 -5.27 -8.58 -6.77
N TYR A 55 -4.61 -9.25 -5.83
CA TYR A 55 -4.38 -10.70 -5.87
C TYR A 55 -5.69 -11.50 -5.79
N PHE A 56 -6.58 -11.19 -4.84
CA PHE A 56 -7.86 -11.87 -4.70
C PHE A 56 -8.77 -11.65 -5.92
N VAL A 57 -8.83 -10.43 -6.44
CA VAL A 57 -9.60 -10.11 -7.67
C VAL A 57 -9.06 -10.89 -8.86
N ALA A 58 -7.74 -10.95 -9.03
CA ALA A 58 -7.13 -11.73 -10.10
C ALA A 58 -7.39 -13.23 -9.96
N LYS A 59 -7.35 -13.76 -8.73
CA LYS A 59 -7.65 -15.17 -8.43
C LYS A 59 -9.11 -15.52 -8.77
N LEU A 60 -10.07 -14.74 -8.28
CA LEU A 60 -11.50 -14.92 -8.57
C LEU A 60 -11.82 -14.80 -10.07
N GLY A 61 -11.16 -13.87 -10.76
CA GLY A 61 -11.30 -13.72 -12.22
C GLY A 61 -10.74 -14.90 -13.02
N LYS A 62 -9.73 -15.61 -12.48
CA LYS A 62 -9.12 -16.78 -13.13
C LYS A 62 -9.97 -18.04 -12.96
N GLU A 63 -10.62 -18.21 -11.80
CA GLU A 63 -11.58 -19.32 -11.56
C GLU A 63 -12.83 -19.23 -12.44
N ARG A 64 -13.24 -18.02 -12.85
CA ARG A 64 -14.41 -17.79 -13.74
C ARG A 64 -14.16 -18.08 -15.22
N LYS A 65 -12.90 -18.29 -15.63
CA LYS A 65 -12.48 -18.56 -17.01
C LYS A 65 -12.08 -20.02 -17.26
N SER A 66 -12.14 -20.86 -16.24
CA SER A 66 -11.98 -22.33 -16.31
C SER A 66 -13.33 -23.02 -16.19
#